data_AF-B9G4V7-F1
#
_entry.id   AF-B9G4V7-F1
#
_cell.length_a   1.000
_cell.length_b   1.000
_cell.length_c   1.000
_cell.angle_alpha   90.00
_cell.angle_beta   90.00
_cell.angle_gamma   90.00
#
_symmetry.space_group_name_H-M   'P 1'
#
loop_
_entity.id
_entity.type
_entity.pdbx_description
1 polymer ?
#
loop_
_entity_poly.entity_id
_entity_poly.type
_entity_poly.pdbx_seq_one_letter_code
_entity_poly.pdbx_strand_id
1 'polypeptide(L)'
;MISAKRLAQMVKKWQRMAAFGRKRLTWTAPKATDKCCSSVAVKGHCIMYTADGRRFEVPLAFLATTIFAELLRISQEEFGFTSDGGITLPCDAEVMEYVMCLLKRNASEEVVRAFLSTIVKPCHYGSGFAQSLGFVQQVAASSF
;
A
#
# COMPACT_ATOMS: atom_id res chain seq x y z
N MET A 1 14.31 39.36 3.66
CA MET A 1 15.33 38.47 3.05
C MET A 1 16.14 37.79 4.15
N ILE A 2 16.32 36.48 4.09
CA ILE A 2 17.08 35.74 5.11
C ILE A 2 18.59 36.04 4.93
N SER A 3 19.29 36.37 6.02
CA SER A 3 20.71 36.73 5.96
C SER A 3 21.62 35.50 5.85
N ALA A 4 22.75 35.66 5.16
CA ALA A 4 23.74 34.60 4.95
C ALA A 4 24.24 33.95 6.27
N LYS A 5 24.31 34.74 7.35
CA LYS A 5 24.69 34.25 8.68
C LYS A 5 23.66 33.26 9.25
N ARG A 6 22.37 33.50 8.99
CA ARG A 6 21.26 32.63 9.45
C ARG A 6 21.24 31.32 8.67
N LEU A 7 21.53 31.36 7.37
CA LEU A 7 21.74 30.16 6.54
C LEU A 7 22.94 29.33 7.03
N ALA A 8 24.08 29.98 7.30
CA ALA A 8 25.27 29.29 7.81
C ALA A 8 25.03 28.61 9.17
N GLN A 9 24.24 29.23 10.04
CA GLN A 9 23.84 28.64 11.32
C GLN A 9 22.93 27.42 11.12
N MET A 10 21.97 27.51 10.19
CA MET A 10 21.10 26.40 9.86
C MET A 10 21.90 25.22 9.30
N VAL A 11 22.81 25.45 8.35
CA VAL A 11 23.68 24.40 7.78
C VAL A 11 24.54 23.73 8.86
N LYS A 12 25.13 24.50 9.78
CA LYS A 12 25.91 23.93 10.90
C LYS A 12 25.07 23.07 11.85
N LYS A 13 23.81 23.46 12.09
CA LYS A 13 22.88 22.68 12.93
C LYS A 13 22.49 21.37 12.25
N TRP A 14 22.26 21.40 10.93
CA TRP A 14 21.97 20.22 10.12
C TRP A 14 23.16 19.27 10.01
N GLN A 15 24.39 19.79 9.92
CA GLN A 15 25.61 18.99 9.93
C GLN A 15 25.79 18.19 11.23
N ARG A 16 25.48 18.81 12.39
CA ARG A 16 25.50 18.11 13.69
C ARG A 16 24.39 17.06 13.81
N MET A 17 23.21 17.35 13.27
CA MET A 17 22.10 16.38 13.22
C MET A 17 22.43 15.19 12.30
N ALA A 18 23.10 15.43 11.17
CA ALA A 18 23.54 14.39 10.24
C ALA A 18 24.69 13.52 10.79
N ALA A 19 25.48 14.03 11.73
CA ALA A 19 26.59 13.29 12.34
C ALA A 19 26.13 12.25 13.38
N PHE A 20 24.97 12.43 14.03
CA PHE A 20 24.42 11.42 14.96
C PHE A 20 23.81 10.20 14.24
N GLY A 21 23.51 10.34 12.94
CA GLY A 21 22.98 9.26 12.08
C GLY A 21 24.03 8.35 11.45
N ARG A 22 25.33 8.49 11.80
CA ARG A 22 26.41 7.71 11.18
C ARG A 22 27.23 6.90 12.18
N LYS A 23 26.59 6.00 12.93
CA LYS A 23 27.29 4.78 13.35
C LYS A 23 27.29 3.79 12.19
N ARG A 24 28.30 3.97 11.31
CA ARG A 24 28.87 3.03 10.33
C ARG A 24 27.93 2.44 9.27
N LEU A 25 27.93 3.08 8.09
CA LEU A 25 27.39 2.57 6.83
C LEU A 25 28.41 1.62 6.17
N THR A 26 28.25 0.31 6.33
CA THR A 26 28.45 -0.61 5.21
C THR A 26 27.15 -0.62 4.42
N TRP A 27 27.25 -0.14 3.18
CA TRP A 27 26.21 -0.09 2.17
C TRP A 27 25.63 -1.49 1.94
N THR A 28 24.34 -1.67 2.24
CA THR A 28 23.29 -2.40 1.49
C THR A 28 21.94 -1.91 2.02
N ALA A 29 21.19 -1.18 1.20
CA ALA A 29 19.81 -0.74 1.47
C ALA A 29 18.81 -1.92 1.40
N PRO A 30 17.54 -1.82 1.89
CA PRO A 30 16.92 -0.83 2.75
C PRO A 30 16.54 -1.41 4.13
N LYS A 31 16.54 -0.59 5.19
CA LYS A 31 15.87 -0.91 6.46
C LYS A 31 15.21 0.34 7.04
N ALA A 32 14.01 0.62 6.57
CA ALA A 32 13.01 1.25 7.43
C ALA A 32 12.51 0.14 8.36
N THR A 33 13.08 0.08 9.56
CA THR A 33 12.47 -0.67 10.66
C THR A 33 11.58 0.29 11.43
N ASP A 34 10.38 0.53 10.91
CA ASP A 34 9.26 0.93 11.75
C ASP A 34 8.75 -0.36 12.38
N LYS A 35 9.33 -0.66 13.53
CA LYS A 35 9.09 -1.87 14.29
C LYS A 35 7.72 -1.79 14.95
N CYS A 36 6.72 -2.39 14.31
CA CYS A 36 5.44 -2.70 14.93
C CYS A 36 4.98 -4.09 14.50
N CYS A 37 5.60 -5.13 15.05
CA CYS A 37 5.13 -6.52 14.96
C CYS A 37 5.56 -7.22 16.26
N SER A 38 4.93 -6.88 17.38
CA SER A 38 4.99 -7.70 18.58
C SER A 38 3.94 -8.81 18.50
N SER A 39 4.16 -9.74 17.58
CA SER A 39 3.53 -11.06 17.61
C SER A 39 4.58 -12.01 17.08
N VAL A 40 5.10 -12.85 18.00
CA VAL A 40 6.16 -13.85 17.85
C VAL A 40 6.57 -14.08 16.39
N ALA A 41 7.47 -13.25 15.88
CA ALA A 41 7.89 -13.32 14.49
C ALA A 41 8.85 -14.50 14.33
N VAL A 42 8.41 -15.55 13.65
CA VAL A 42 9.34 -16.43 12.94
C VAL A 42 10.13 -15.51 12.02
N LYS A 43 11.44 -15.38 12.28
CA LYS A 43 12.33 -14.38 11.65
C LYS A 43 12.05 -14.26 10.15
N GLY A 44 11.46 -13.14 9.72
CA GLY A 44 11.15 -12.87 8.30
C GLY A 44 9.67 -12.95 7.90
N HIS A 45 8.74 -13.23 8.83
CA HIS A 45 7.29 -13.23 8.57
C HIS A 45 6.54 -12.24 9.48
N CYS A 46 5.41 -11.74 8.99
CA CYS A 46 4.41 -10.97 9.71
C CYS A 46 3.15 -11.82 9.89
N ILE A 47 2.49 -11.68 11.04
CA ILE A 47 1.19 -12.31 11.27
C ILE A 47 0.09 -11.33 10.85
N MET A 48 -0.77 -11.78 9.94
CA MET A 48 -1.94 -11.03 9.47
C MET A 48 -3.19 -11.87 9.65
N TYR A 49 -4.32 -11.19 9.79
CA TYR A 49 -5.64 -11.80 9.89
C TYR A 49 -6.48 -11.38 8.68
N THR A 50 -7.38 -12.24 8.23
CA THR A 50 -8.40 -11.90 7.22
C THR A 50 -9.68 -11.42 7.89
N ALA A 51 -10.61 -10.87 7.11
CA ALA A 51 -11.90 -10.39 7.63
C ALA A 51 -12.73 -11.51 8.30
N ASP A 52 -12.56 -12.76 7.86
CA ASP A 52 -13.12 -13.96 8.49
C ASP A 52 -12.31 -14.48 9.69
N GLY A 53 -11.30 -13.74 10.14
CA GLY A 53 -10.52 -14.03 11.35
C GLY A 53 -9.43 -15.10 11.18
N ARG A 54 -9.17 -15.58 9.96
CA ARG A 54 -8.11 -16.59 9.74
C ARG A 54 -6.73 -15.95 9.79
N ARG A 55 -5.78 -16.67 10.40
CA ARG A 55 -4.40 -16.23 10.60
C ARG A 55 -3.51 -16.68 9.45
N PHE A 56 -2.70 -15.77 8.92
CA PHE A 56 -1.71 -16.03 7.89
C PHE A 56 -0.31 -15.58 8.30
N GLU A 57 0.70 -16.39 7.98
CA GLU A 57 2.11 -16.02 8.09
C GLU A 57 2.61 -15.49 6.74
N VAL A 58 2.79 -14.19 6.66
CA VAL A 58 3.14 -13.49 5.43
C VAL A 58 4.63 -13.15 5.43
N PRO A 59 5.43 -13.62 4.45
CA PRO A 59 6.82 -13.21 4.34
C PRO A 59 6.93 -11.68 4.21
N LEU A 60 7.84 -11.08 4.97
CA LEU A 60 8.05 -9.62 4.93
C LEU A 60 8.41 -9.11 3.54
N ALA A 61 9.00 -9.96 2.68
CA ALA A 61 9.30 -9.65 1.28
C ALA A 61 8.05 -9.31 0.45
N PHE A 62 6.88 -9.85 0.82
CA PHE A 62 5.64 -9.57 0.10
C PHE A 62 5.01 -8.24 0.48
N LEU A 63 5.36 -7.69 1.64
CA LEU A 63 4.80 -6.41 2.10
C LEU A 63 5.22 -5.22 1.23
N ALA A 64 6.29 -5.35 0.46
CA ALA A 64 6.74 -4.35 -0.51
C ALA A 64 6.02 -4.43 -1.87
N THR A 65 5.11 -5.39 -2.06
CA THR A 65 4.36 -5.55 -3.30
C THR A 65 3.18 -4.57 -3.35
N THR A 66 2.78 -4.16 -4.55
CA THR A 66 1.63 -3.27 -4.76
C THR A 66 0.33 -3.85 -4.20
N ILE A 67 0.18 -5.18 -4.23
CA ILE A 67 -0.98 -5.87 -3.64
C ILE A 67 -1.06 -5.60 -2.14
N PHE A 68 0.03 -5.86 -1.40
CA PHE A 68 0.03 -5.64 0.04
C PHE A 68 0.00 -4.15 0.38
N ALA A 69 0.59 -3.28 -0.43
CA ALA A 69 0.49 -1.84 -0.22
C ALA A 69 -0.98 -1.37 -0.22
N GLU A 70 -1.78 -1.79 -1.22
CA GLU A 70 -3.20 -1.43 -1.29
C GLU A 70 -4.04 -2.10 -0.20
N LEU A 71 -3.81 -3.39 0.06
CA LEU A 71 -4.52 -4.09 1.14
C LEU A 71 -4.25 -3.42 2.49
N LEU A 72 -3.00 -3.06 2.79
CA LEU A 72 -2.62 -2.38 4.02
C LEU A 72 -3.19 -0.97 4.11
N ARG A 73 -3.25 -0.23 3.00
CA ARG A 73 -3.87 1.09 2.97
C ARG A 73 -5.35 1.00 3.35
N ILE A 74 -6.09 0.10 2.71
CA ILE A 74 -7.51 -0.12 3.02
C ILE A 74 -7.67 -0.68 4.45
N SER A 75 -6.81 -1.60 4.89
CA SER A 75 -6.81 -2.10 6.28
C SER A 75 -6.69 -0.97 7.29
N GLN A 76 -5.78 -0.02 7.03
CA GLN A 76 -5.57 1.10 7.93
C GLN A 76 -6.81 2.01 8.00
N GLU A 77 -7.48 2.21 6.86
CA GLU A 77 -8.70 3.02 6.76
C GLU A 77 -9.90 2.35 7.45
N GLU A 78 -10.05 1.02 7.32
CA GLU A 78 -11.21 0.27 7.82
C GLU A 78 -11.06 -0.23 9.27
N PHE A 79 -9.89 -0.79 9.61
CA PHE A 79 -9.66 -1.45 10.90
C PHE A 79 -8.69 -0.66 11.80
N GLY A 80 -7.87 0.20 11.20
CA GLY A 80 -6.77 0.85 11.90
C GLY A 80 -5.64 -0.11 12.27
N PHE A 81 -4.50 0.45 12.68
CA PHE A 81 -3.38 -0.32 13.24
C PHE A 81 -3.19 0.06 14.70
N THR A 82 -3.69 -0.75 15.61
CA THR A 82 -3.43 -0.58 17.05
C THR A 82 -2.12 -1.26 17.43
N SER A 83 -1.51 -0.80 18.54
CA SER A 83 -0.22 -1.35 19.01
C SER A 83 -0.34 -2.77 19.59
N ASP A 84 -1.55 -3.28 19.81
CA ASP A 84 -1.87 -4.51 20.53
C ASP A 84 -2.51 -5.61 19.66
N GLY A 85 -2.92 -5.30 18.43
CA GLY A 85 -3.62 -6.20 17.53
C GLY A 85 -2.84 -6.45 16.25
N GLY A 86 -2.84 -7.68 15.75
CA GLY A 86 -2.30 -7.99 14.43
C GLY A 86 -3.05 -7.23 13.33
N ILE A 87 -2.47 -7.19 12.13
CA ILE A 87 -3.07 -6.47 11.00
C ILE A 87 -4.21 -7.31 10.42
N THR A 88 -5.43 -6.75 10.37
CA THR A 88 -6.57 -7.36 9.69
C THR A 88 -6.69 -6.83 8.26
N LEU A 89 -6.72 -7.73 7.28
CA LEU A 89 -6.83 -7.44 5.85
C LEU A 89 -8.29 -7.35 5.41
N PRO A 90 -8.64 -6.47 4.46
CA PRO A 90 -9.99 -6.27 3.93
C PRO A 90 -10.35 -7.36 2.91
N CYS A 91 -10.03 -8.62 3.22
CA CYS A 91 -10.33 -9.75 2.36
C CYS A 91 -10.50 -11.03 3.18
N ASP A 92 -11.20 -11.99 2.61
CA ASP A 92 -11.37 -13.31 3.22
C ASP A 92 -10.18 -14.22 2.92
N ALA A 93 -10.08 -15.32 3.66
CA ALA A 93 -9.03 -16.31 3.52
C ALA A 93 -8.77 -16.80 2.08
N GLU A 94 -9.83 -17.03 1.29
CA GLU A 94 -9.70 -17.51 -0.10
C GLU A 94 -8.97 -16.50 -0.98
N VAL A 95 -9.28 -15.21 -0.81
CA VAL A 95 -8.61 -14.12 -1.53
C VAL A 95 -7.16 -14.02 -1.08
N MET A 96 -6.90 -14.16 0.22
CA MET A 96 -5.54 -14.13 0.75
C MET A 96 -4.69 -15.29 0.22
N GLU A 97 -5.24 -16.51 0.14
CA GLU A 97 -4.58 -17.66 -0.46
C GLU A 97 -4.25 -17.42 -1.94
N TYR A 98 -5.18 -16.82 -2.69
CA TYR A 98 -4.96 -16.43 -4.07
C TYR A 98 -3.84 -15.38 -4.22
N VAL A 99 -3.83 -14.34 -3.38
CA VAL A 99 -2.75 -13.33 -3.36
C VAL A 99 -1.40 -13.98 -3.10
N MET A 100 -1.30 -14.85 -2.10
CA MET A 100 -0.07 -15.57 -1.79
C MET A 100 0.38 -16.43 -2.96
N CYS A 101 -0.55 -17.02 -3.70
CA CYS A 101 -0.27 -17.79 -4.91
C CYS A 101 0.27 -16.91 -6.05
N LEU A 102 -0.35 -15.76 -6.31
CA LEU A 102 0.10 -14.79 -7.32
C LEU A 102 1.53 -14.31 -7.06
N LEU A 103 1.83 -13.96 -5.81
CA LEU A 103 3.14 -13.45 -5.44
C LEU A 103 4.23 -14.52 -5.49
N LYS A 104 3.94 -15.74 -5.02
CA LYS A 104 4.88 -16.88 -5.11
C LYS A 104 5.22 -17.24 -6.55
N ARG A 105 4.29 -17.06 -7.48
CA ARG A 105 4.47 -17.32 -8.91
C ARG A 105 5.04 -16.13 -9.69
N ASN A 106 5.26 -15.00 -9.02
CA ASN A 106 5.72 -13.76 -9.64
C ASN A 106 4.83 -13.36 -10.84
N ALA A 107 3.52 -13.31 -10.61
CA ALA A 107 2.53 -12.96 -11.62
C ALA A 107 2.84 -11.66 -12.37
N SER A 108 2.40 -11.56 -13.62
CA SER A 108 2.64 -10.36 -14.43
C SER A 108 1.91 -9.14 -13.84
N GLU A 109 2.43 -7.96 -14.14
CA GLU A 109 1.81 -6.72 -13.65
C GLU A 109 0.38 -6.55 -14.14
N GLU A 110 0.04 -7.05 -15.34
CA GLU A 110 -1.34 -7.01 -15.86
C GLU A 110 -2.29 -7.79 -14.96
N VAL A 111 -1.88 -8.97 -14.50
CA VAL A 111 -2.68 -9.80 -13.59
C VAL A 111 -2.82 -9.13 -12.24
N VAL A 112 -1.74 -8.52 -11.72
CA VAL A 112 -1.77 -7.78 -10.47
C VAL A 112 -2.69 -6.57 -10.57
N ARG A 113 -2.63 -5.80 -11.66
CA ARG A 113 -3.53 -4.66 -11.91
C ARG A 113 -4.99 -5.10 -12.02
N ALA A 114 -5.26 -6.18 -12.75
CA ALA A 114 -6.61 -6.73 -12.88
C ALA A 114 -7.16 -7.14 -11.51
N PHE A 115 -6.36 -7.85 -10.71
CA PHE A 115 -6.72 -8.20 -9.33
C PHE A 115 -6.98 -6.96 -8.46
N LEU A 116 -6.10 -5.95 -8.50
CA LEU A 116 -6.30 -4.73 -7.73
C LEU A 116 -7.59 -3.99 -8.13
N SER A 117 -7.96 -4.01 -9.40
CA SER A 117 -9.20 -3.38 -9.86
C SER A 117 -10.48 -4.05 -9.34
N THR A 118 -10.41 -5.32 -8.92
CA THR A 118 -11.56 -6.02 -8.32
C THR A 118 -11.70 -5.77 -6.83
N ILE A 119 -10.58 -5.61 -6.11
CA ILE A 119 -10.58 -5.38 -4.65
C ILE A 119 -10.68 -3.89 -4.30
N VAL A 120 -10.01 -3.02 -5.07
CA VAL A 120 -10.06 -1.58 -4.89
C VAL A 120 -11.29 -1.10 -5.65
N LYS A 121 -12.45 -1.14 -4.99
CA LYS A 121 -13.62 -0.43 -5.52
C LYS A 121 -13.22 1.04 -5.70
N PRO A 122 -13.38 1.62 -6.91
CA PRO A 122 -13.53 3.06 -7.01
C PRO A 122 -14.83 3.35 -6.29
N CYS A 123 -14.74 3.78 -5.03
CA CYS A 123 -15.85 4.45 -4.40
C CYS A 123 -16.15 5.64 -5.32
N HIS A 124 -17.20 5.54 -6.13
CA HIS A 124 -17.86 6.70 -6.69
C HIS A 124 -18.43 7.47 -5.50
N TYR A 125 -17.54 8.21 -4.82
CA TYR A 125 -17.91 9.20 -3.84
C TYR A 125 -18.76 10.20 -4.62
N GLY A 126 -20.06 10.22 -4.34
CA GLY A 126 -21.04 10.96 -5.13
C GLY A 126 -20.61 12.43 -5.31
N SER A 127 -20.09 12.75 -6.49
CA SER A 127 -20.21 14.08 -7.06
C SER A 127 -21.40 13.99 -8.01
N GLY A 128 -22.53 14.54 -7.58
CA GLY A 128 -23.72 14.65 -8.42
C GLY A 128 -23.38 15.43 -9.69
N PHE A 129 -23.16 14.71 -10.78
CA PHE A 129 -23.42 15.20 -12.12
C PHE A 129 -24.03 14.05 -12.90
N ALA A 130 -25.33 14.18 -13.15
CA ALA A 130 -26.01 13.43 -14.18
C ALA A 130 -25.23 13.65 -15.49
N GLN A 131 -24.49 12.63 -15.93
CA GLN A 131 -24.10 12.58 -17.32
C GLN A 131 -25.32 12.08 -18.08
N SER A 132 -26.07 13.07 -18.58
CA SER A 132 -27.04 12.89 -19.65
C SER A 132 -26.41 11.99 -20.71
N LEU A 133 -27.00 10.81 -20.90
CA LEU A 133 -26.62 9.90 -21.96
C LEU A 133 -27.05 10.54 -23.28
N GLY A 134 -26.15 11.30 -23.89
CA GLY A 134 -26.27 11.77 -25.26
C GLY A 134 -26.18 10.58 -26.20
N PHE A 135 -27.31 9.94 -26.49
CA PHE A 135 -27.41 8.97 -27.58
C PHE A 135 -27.57 9.76 -28.89
N VAL A 136 -26.48 9.90 -29.64
CA VAL A 136 -26.52 10.33 -31.04
C VAL A 136 -27.03 9.13 -31.84
N GLN A 137 -28.31 9.14 -32.21
CA GLN A 137 -28.85 8.22 -33.20
C GLN A 137 -28.78 8.87 -34.57
N GLN A 138 -27.88 8.38 -35.42
CA GLN A 138 -27.87 8.72 -36.84
C GLN A 138 -28.64 7.62 -37.58
N VAL A 139 -29.92 7.88 -37.88
CA VAL A 139 -30.67 7.08 -38.87
C VAL A 139 -30.48 7.76 -40.22
N ALA A 140 -29.75 7.10 -41.10
CA ALA A 140 -29.78 7.39 -42.52
C ALA A 140 -31.09 6.83 -43.10
N ALA A 141 -31.92 7.70 -43.67
CA ALA A 141 -32.99 7.31 -44.57
C ALA A 141 -32.81 8.10 -45.87
N SER A 142 -32.29 7.41 -46.88
CA SER A 142 -32.29 7.83 -48.28
C SER A 142 -33.71 7.72 -48.83
N SER A 143 -34.30 8.83 -49.26
CA SER A 143 -35.54 8.85 -50.04
C SER A 143 -35.24 8.59 -51.52
N PHE A 144 -36.01 7.68 -52.12
CA PHE A 144 -36.38 7.68 -53.52
C PHE A 144 -37.87 8.04 -53.60
#